data_AF-A0A7C3N7W6-F1
#
_entry.id   AF-A0A7C3N7W6-F1
#
_cell.length_a   1.000
_cell.length_b   1.000
_cell.length_c   1.000
_cell.angle_alpha   90.00
_cell.angle_beta   90.00
_cell.angle_gamma   90.00
#
_symmetry.space_group_name_H-M   'P 1'
#
loop_
_entity.id
_entity.type
_entity.pdbx_description
1 polymer ?
#
loop_
_entity_poly.entity_id
_entity_poly.type
_entity_poly.pdbx_seq_one_letter_code
_entity_poly.pdbx_strand_id
1 'polypeptide(L)' 'MRLARWIFLIAGIYGVLVITPFYFLEDQIGRDYPPAITHPDIYYGFVGVTLVWQVAFLVIASNPLRLRP' A
#
# COMPACT_ATOMS: atom_id res chain seq x y z
N MET A 1 4.82 15.20 18.34
CA MET A 1 4.87 14.35 17.12
C MET A 1 3.98 14.89 15.98
N ARG A 2 3.84 16.22 15.81
CA ARG A 2 2.94 16.78 14.78
C ARG A 2 3.44 16.47 13.36
N LEU A 3 4.75 16.51 13.15
CA LEU A 3 5.38 16.13 11.88
C LEU A 3 5.14 14.66 11.55
N ALA A 4 5.49 13.74 12.46
CA ALA A 4 5.30 12.30 12.26
C ALA A 4 3.84 11.95 11.93
N ARG A 5 2.88 12.55 12.64
CA ARG A 5 1.45 12.37 12.33
C ARG A 5 1.13 12.67 10.88
N TRP A 6 1.56 13.82 10.37
CA TRP A 6 1.28 14.23 9.00
C TRP A 6 2.01 13.37 7.97
N ILE A 7 3.27 13.01 8.22
CA ILE A 7 4.03 12.11 7.34
C ILE A 7 3.29 10.79 7.15
N PHE A 8 2.93 10.11 8.25
CA PHE A 8 2.26 8.82 8.17
C PHE A 8 0.83 8.92 7.61
N LEU A 9 0.12 10.01 7.91
CA LEU A 9 -1.22 10.21 7.37
C LEU A 9 -1.19 10.38 5.85
N ILE A 10 -0.33 11.26 5.33
CA ILE A 10 -0.22 11.53 3.90
C ILE A 10 0.29 10.28 3.18
N ALA A 11 1.32 9.62 3.72
CA ALA A 11 1.85 8.38 3.14
C ALA A 11 0.79 7.28 3.07
N GLY A 12 0.04 7.04 4.16
CA GLY A 12 -1.02 6.04 4.20
C GLY A 12 -2.15 6.33 3.22
N ILE A 13 -2.65 7.58 3.16
CA ILE A 13 -3.70 7.96 2.22
C ILE A 13 -3.22 7.80 0.77
N TYR A 14 -2.05 8.33 0.45
CA TYR A 14 -1.47 8.22 -0.89
C TYR A 14 -1.27 6.76 -1.29
N GLY A 15 -0.71 5.95 -0.39
CA GLY A 15 -0.50 4.53 -0.62
C GLY A 15 -1.80 3.78 -0.88
N VAL A 16 -2.86 4.02 -0.09
CA VAL A 16 -4.17 3.37 -0.34
C VAL A 16 -4.70 3.76 -1.72
N LEU A 17 -4.63 5.04 -2.10
CA LEU A 17 -5.11 5.51 -3.40
C LEU A 17 -4.35 4.90 -4.57
N VAL A 18 -3.03 4.74 -4.47
CA VAL A 18 -2.20 4.19 -5.55
C VAL A 18 -2.27 2.66 -5.63
N ILE A 19 -2.34 1.96 -4.49
CA ILE A 19 -2.27 0.50 -4.44
C ILE A 19 -3.63 -0.16 -4.70
N THR A 20 -4.74 0.48 -4.32
CA THR A 20 -6.09 -0.12 -4.52
C THR A 20 -6.41 -0.44 -5.99
N PRO A 21 -6.08 0.42 -6.97
CA PRO A 21 -6.27 0.10 -8.39
C PRO A 21 -5.56 -1.17 -8.86
N PHE A 22 -4.42 -1.55 -8.25
CA PHE A 22 -3.66 -2.73 -8.66
C PHE A 22 -4.46 -4.03 -8.50
N TYR A 23 -5.48 -4.08 -7.65
CA TYR A 23 -6.36 -5.25 -7.59
C TYR A 23 -7.10 -5.54 -8.91
N PHE A 24 -7.22 -4.55 -9.79
CA PHE A 24 -7.98 -4.62 -11.04
C PHE A 24 -7.11 -4.49 -12.29
N LEU A 25 -5.78 -4.33 -12.12
CA LEU A 25 -4.85 -4.03 -13.23
C LEU A 25 -3.99 -5.22 -13.66
N GLU A 26 -4.19 -6.43 -13.11
CA GLU A 26 -3.37 -7.61 -13.45
C GLU A 26 -3.29 -7.85 -14.97
N ASP A 27 -4.44 -7.97 -15.63
CA ASP A 27 -4.52 -8.20 -17.09
C ASP A 27 -3.95 -7.06 -17.92
N GLN A 28 -4.05 -5.82 -17.42
CA GLN A 28 -3.46 -4.68 -18.09
C GLN A 28 -1.94 -4.72 -17.97
N ILE A 29 -1.42 -4.96 -16.77
CA ILE A 29 0.02 -5.06 -16.52
C ILE A 29 0.64 -6.21 -17.32
N GLY A 30 -0.02 -7.37 -17.40
CA GLY A 30 0.46 -8.49 -18.22
C GLY A 30 0.53 -8.20 -19.72
N ARG A 31 -0.26 -7.23 -20.20
CA ARG A 31 -0.23 -6.75 -21.60
C ARG A 31 0.78 -5.63 -21.81
N ASP A 32 0.83 -4.66 -20.89
CA ASP A 32 1.72 -3.50 -20.94
C ASP A 32 3.19 -3.91 -20.68
N TYR A 33 3.40 -4.92 -19.84
CA TYR A 33 4.70 -5.43 -19.40
C TYR A 33 4.79 -6.96 -19.54
N PRO A 34 4.93 -7.49 -20.78
CA PRO A 34 4.99 -8.93 -20.99
C PRO A 34 6.23 -9.58 -20.34
N PRO A 35 6.16 -10.87 -19.95
CA PRO A 35 5.06 -11.81 -20.20
C PRO A 35 3.86 -11.62 -19.25
N ALA A 36 2.72 -12.25 -19.60
CA ALA A 36 1.55 -12.27 -18.74
C ALA A 36 1.89 -12.83 -17.34
N ILE A 37 1.21 -12.33 -16.31
CA ILE A 37 1.39 -12.77 -14.93
C ILE A 37 0.96 -14.24 -14.83
N THR A 38 1.88 -15.11 -14.45
CA THR A 38 1.62 -16.56 -14.28
C THR A 38 1.43 -16.97 -12.82
N HIS A 39 1.73 -16.07 -11.88
CA HIS A 39 1.64 -16.28 -10.43
C HIS A 39 0.79 -15.18 -9.78
N PRO A 40 -0.55 -15.25 -9.91
CA PRO A 40 -1.44 -14.26 -9.33
C PRO A 40 -1.35 -14.23 -7.80
N ASP A 41 -1.03 -15.35 -7.16
CA ASP A 41 -0.80 -15.45 -5.71
C ASP A 41 0.35 -14.54 -5.24
N ILE A 42 1.44 -14.45 -6.00
CA ILE A 42 2.56 -13.55 -5.70
C ILE A 42 2.16 -12.09 -5.98
N TYR A 43 1.51 -11.83 -7.10
CA TYR A 43 1.05 -10.48 -7.47
C TYR A 43 0.11 -9.90 -6.40
N TYR A 44 -0.97 -10.62 -6.09
CA TYR A 44 -1.94 -10.20 -5.08
C TYR A 44 -1.37 -10.27 -3.67
N GLY A 45 -0.47 -11.20 -3.38
CA GLY A 45 0.27 -11.25 -2.13
C GLY A 45 1.07 -9.95 -1.90
N PHE A 46 1.76 -9.46 -2.93
CA PHE A 46 2.48 -8.19 -2.89
C PHE A 46 1.55 -6.99 -2.76
N VAL A 47 0.49 -6.91 -3.57
CA VAL A 47 -0.51 -5.83 -3.48
C VAL A 47 -1.15 -5.80 -2.09
N GLY A 48 -1.50 -6.97 -1.53
CA GLY A 48 -2.07 -7.15 -0.21
C GLY A 48 -1.16 -6.67 0.91
N VAL A 49 0.08 -7.18 0.98
CA VAL A 49 1.03 -6.77 2.03
C VAL A 49 1.35 -5.28 1.94
N THR A 50 1.44 -4.74 0.72
CA THR A 50 1.68 -3.31 0.51
C THR A 50 0.53 -2.47 1.04
N LEU A 51 -0.72 -2.89 0.81
CA LEU A 51 -1.91 -2.21 1.32
C LEU A 51 -2.00 -2.28 2.86
N VAL A 52 -1.67 -3.42 3.45
CA VAL A 52 -1.62 -3.59 4.92
C VAL A 52 -0.68 -2.58 5.57
N TRP A 53 0.48 -2.32 4.96
CA TRP A 53 1.40 -1.29 5.46
C TRP A 53 0.85 0.13 5.37
N GLN A 54 0.01 0.45 4.36
CA GLN A 54 -0.65 1.75 4.31
C GLN A 54 -1.65 1.92 5.44
N VAL A 55 -2.38 0.85 5.79
CA VAL A 55 -3.25 0.83 6.98
C VAL A 55 -2.41 1.01 8.25
N ALA A 56 -1.26 0.34 8.36
CA ALA A 56 -0.35 0.53 9.49
C ALA A 56 0.11 1.99 9.63
N PHE A 57 0.40 2.68 8.52
CA PHE A 57 0.71 4.12 8.55
C PHE A 57 -0.46 4.96 9.07
N LEU A 58 -1.69 4.68 8.66
CA LEU A 58 -2.87 5.36 9.21
C LEU A 58 -3.03 5.10 10.72
N VAL A 59 -2.77 3.88 11.17
CA VAL A 59 -2.76 3.53 12.61
C VAL A 59 -1.67 4.32 13.34
N ILE A 60 -0.46 4.40 12.80
CA ILE A 60 0.65 5.18 13.40
C ILE A 60 0.29 6.67 13.46
N ALA A 61 -0.31 7.20 12.40
CA ALA A 61 -0.77 8.59 12.36
C ALA A 61 -1.80 8.91 13.44
N SER A 62 -2.66 7.95 13.83
CA SER A 62 -3.67 8.15 14.88
C SER A 62 -3.06 8.48 16.24
N ASN A 63 -1.93 7.87 16.61
CA ASN A 63 -1.23 8.13 17.86
C ASN A 63 0.28 7.81 17.77
N PRO A 64 1.08 8.71 17.16
CA PRO A 64 2.50 8.44 16.94
C PRO A 64 3.32 8.41 18.24
N LEU A 65 2.83 9.03 19.32
CA LEU A 65 3.50 9.03 20.61
C LEU A 65 3.44 7.66 21.30
N ARG A 66 2.36 6.91 21.10
CA ARG A 66 2.18 5.56 21.67
C ARG A 66 3.07 4.51 21.00
N LEU A 67 3.37 4.70 19.71
CA LEU A 67 4.02 3.70 18.86
C LEU A 67 5.50 4.03 18.58
N ARG A 68 6.10 4.94 19.36
CA ARG A 68 7.54 5.18 19.33
C ARG A 68 8.27 4.07 20.12
N PRO A 69 9.52 3.73 19.76
CA PRO A 69 10.39 2.87 20.56
C PRO A 69 10.61 3.41 21.98
#